data_AF-A0AB74CQX8-F1
#
_entry.id   AF-A0AB74CQX8-F1
#
_cell.length_a   1.000
_cell.length_b   1.000
_cell.length_c   1.000
_cell.angle_alpha   90.00
_cell.angle_beta   90.00
_cell.angle_gamma   90.00
#
_symmetry.space_group_name_H-M   'P 1'
#
loop_
_entity.id
_entity.type
_entity.pdbx_description
1 polymer ?
#
loop_
_entity_poly.entity_id
_entity_poly.type
_entity_poly.pdbx_seq_one_letter_code
_entity_poly.pdbx_strand_id
1 'polypeptide(L)'
;MNFKEEVIPIYKSISSEVFNAVPKDSNEVDVHDLVIKSLYVDLVDKVETINYLYKVGVTDNIGMIFRSFLEVYMYLSFILEKNTKNRGRACFYWQKYVAVKNLRKTFEHLDASQKEEYKNEINDTLQKNNNPSYKDLDSYDLYIKDKINNCFTNKMKLKERRNWFNEDGKHQDIRRLFEYMGRVSEYDHFYSRYSASSHGLSVLGQLSVSPQMFAIIPFDDKSIILPVLNGYIFDITNEVITYYQLNEELNLYVQKIKNIVQNS
;
A
#
# COMPACT_ATOMS: atom_id res chain seq x y z
N MET A 1 -5.96 15.30 18.69
CA MET A 1 -4.71 14.62 19.08
C MET A 1 -3.69 14.91 17.99
N ASN A 2 -2.59 15.58 18.34
CA ASN A 2 -1.52 15.85 17.37
C ASN A 2 -0.56 14.65 17.32
N PHE A 3 -0.13 14.27 16.11
CA PHE A 3 0.93 13.26 15.96
C PHE A 3 2.22 13.75 16.64
N LYS A 4 2.89 12.86 17.36
CA LYS A 4 4.11 13.13 18.12
C LYS A 4 5.29 12.39 17.50
N GLU A 5 6.37 13.09 17.19
CA GLU A 5 7.55 12.48 16.55
C GLU A 5 8.12 11.35 17.41
N GLU A 6 7.96 11.45 18.74
CA GLU A 6 8.42 10.49 19.74
C GLU A 6 7.78 9.09 19.60
N VAL A 7 6.64 8.96 18.90
CA VAL A 7 6.03 7.63 18.66
C VAL A 7 6.60 6.91 17.44
N ILE A 8 7.30 7.60 16.54
CA ILE A 8 7.87 6.99 15.31
C ILE A 8 8.86 5.86 15.63
N PRO A 9 9.85 6.05 16.52
CA PRO A 9 10.78 4.96 16.86
C PRO A 9 10.06 3.74 17.45
N ILE A 10 8.96 3.96 18.18
CA ILE A 10 8.15 2.87 18.74
C ILE A 10 7.46 2.10 17.62
N TYR A 11 6.83 2.78 16.67
CA TYR A 11 6.23 2.12 15.50
C TYR A 11 7.26 1.36 14.66
N LYS A 12 8.48 1.89 14.50
CA LYS A 12 9.58 1.19 13.84
C LYS A 12 9.97 -0.10 14.59
N SER A 13 10.06 -0.06 15.92
CA SER A 13 10.30 -1.28 16.71
C SER A 13 9.19 -2.31 16.53
N ILE A 14 7.93 -1.89 16.63
CA ILE A 14 6.78 -2.78 16.38
C ILE A 14 6.84 -3.37 14.97
N SER A 15 7.17 -2.55 13.96
CA SER A 15 7.30 -2.99 12.57
C SER A 15 8.39 -4.04 12.39
N SER A 16 9.51 -3.92 13.10
CA SER A 16 10.57 -4.93 13.11
C SER A 16 10.10 -6.25 13.70
N GLU A 17 9.41 -6.22 14.85
CA GLU A 17 8.87 -7.41 15.50
C GLU A 17 7.82 -8.11 14.61
N VAL A 18 6.89 -7.34 14.04
CA VAL A 18 5.90 -7.84 13.07
C VAL A 18 6.58 -8.48 11.85
N PHE A 19 7.64 -7.87 11.31
CA PHE A 19 8.33 -8.40 10.15
C PHE A 19 8.95 -9.77 10.43
N ASN A 20 9.48 -9.96 11.64
CA ASN A 20 10.13 -11.20 12.06
C ASN A 20 9.14 -12.27 12.59
N ALA A 21 7.90 -11.88 12.92
CA ALA A 21 6.90 -12.80 13.45
C ALA A 21 6.56 -13.94 12.47
N VAL A 22 6.42 -15.17 13.00
CA VAL A 22 5.94 -16.32 12.22
C VAL A 22 4.48 -16.58 12.60
N PRO A 23 3.56 -16.78 11.64
CA PRO A 23 2.18 -17.13 11.96
C PRO A 23 2.12 -18.44 12.75
N LYS A 24 1.48 -18.43 13.92
CA LYS A 24 1.36 -19.64 14.78
C LYS A 24 0.57 -20.77 14.12
N ASP A 25 -0.29 -20.46 13.14
CA ASP A 25 -1.17 -21.44 12.50
C ASP A 25 -0.50 -22.28 11.41
N SER A 26 0.62 -21.82 10.83
CA SER A 26 1.28 -22.52 9.72
C SER A 26 2.73 -22.87 9.97
N ASN A 27 3.39 -22.30 10.98
CA ASN A 27 4.85 -22.39 11.21
C ASN A 27 5.72 -22.03 9.99
N GLU A 28 5.09 -21.54 8.91
CA GLU A 28 5.70 -21.19 7.63
C GLU A 28 5.12 -19.86 7.17
N VAL A 29 6.00 -19.00 6.65
CA VAL A 29 5.65 -17.71 6.06
C VAL A 29 5.24 -17.92 4.61
N ASP A 30 4.03 -17.51 4.25
CA ASP A 30 3.54 -17.53 2.87
C ASP A 30 3.45 -16.09 2.30
N VAL A 31 3.19 -15.96 1.00
CA VAL A 31 3.18 -14.66 0.30
C VAL A 31 2.16 -13.66 0.87
N HIS A 32 1.07 -14.13 1.48
CA HIS A 32 0.11 -13.24 2.13
C HIS A 32 0.70 -12.55 3.37
N ASP A 33 1.55 -13.25 4.13
CA ASP A 33 2.26 -12.67 5.28
C ASP A 33 3.27 -11.63 4.82
N LEU A 34 4.01 -11.93 3.75
CA LEU A 34 4.94 -10.97 3.16
C LEU A 34 4.21 -9.68 2.75
N VAL A 35 3.02 -9.80 2.16
CA VAL A 35 2.21 -8.62 1.81
C VAL A 35 1.81 -7.83 3.05
N ILE A 36 1.25 -8.47 4.08
CA ILE A 36 0.81 -7.78 5.31
C ILE A 36 1.99 -7.05 5.96
N LYS A 37 3.12 -7.74 6.11
CA LYS A 37 4.34 -7.19 6.69
C LYS A 37 4.89 -6.02 5.88
N SER A 38 5.01 -6.18 4.56
CA SER A 38 5.53 -5.13 3.68
C SER A 38 4.63 -3.90 3.63
N LEU A 39 3.31 -4.07 3.56
CA LEU A 39 2.37 -2.94 3.58
C LEU A 39 2.43 -2.21 4.94
N TYR A 40 2.56 -2.93 6.04
CA TYR A 40 2.68 -2.31 7.36
C TYR A 40 3.99 -1.52 7.52
N VAL A 41 5.13 -2.08 7.10
CA VAL A 41 6.42 -1.37 7.06
C VAL A 41 6.29 -0.10 6.22
N ASP A 42 5.68 -0.18 5.03
CA ASP A 42 5.49 0.96 4.14
C ASP A 42 4.62 2.05 4.79
N LEU A 43 3.60 1.70 5.57
CA LEU A 43 2.80 2.68 6.33
C LEU A 43 3.64 3.42 7.37
N VAL A 44 4.45 2.70 8.15
CA VAL A 44 5.34 3.30 9.16
C VAL A 44 6.36 4.23 8.51
N ASP A 45 6.96 3.82 7.39
CA ASP A 45 7.93 4.62 6.63
C ASP A 45 7.30 5.90 6.05
N LYS A 46 6.06 5.82 5.55
CA LYS A 46 5.33 7.02 5.09
C LYS A 46 5.01 7.98 6.23
N VAL A 47 4.63 7.48 7.41
CA VAL A 47 4.39 8.31 8.60
C VAL A 47 5.65 9.07 9.02
N GLU A 48 6.79 8.38 9.04
CA GLU A 48 8.10 8.98 9.31
C GLU A 48 8.45 10.04 8.26
N THR A 49 8.30 9.69 6.99
CA THR A 49 8.60 10.59 5.86
C THR A 49 7.77 11.86 5.92
N ILE A 50 6.46 11.75 6.16
CA ILE A 50 5.57 12.91 6.28
C ILE A 50 5.97 13.79 7.46
N ASN A 51 6.29 13.21 8.62
CA ASN A 51 6.76 13.99 9.78
C ASN A 51 8.07 14.71 9.48
N TYR A 52 9.04 14.02 8.88
CA TYR A 52 10.31 14.59 8.50
C TYR A 52 10.13 15.78 7.55
N LEU A 53 9.32 15.61 6.50
CA LEU A 53 9.03 16.67 5.53
C LEU A 53 8.40 17.91 6.18
N TYR A 54 7.43 17.72 7.09
CA TYR A 54 6.90 18.85 7.87
C TYR A 54 7.93 19.52 8.76
N LYS A 55 8.86 18.75 9.34
CA LYS A 55 9.92 19.26 10.23
C LYS A 55 10.94 20.12 9.47
N VAL A 56 11.30 19.72 8.25
CA VAL A 56 12.23 20.48 7.40
C VAL A 56 11.55 21.55 6.54
N GLY A 57 10.22 21.70 6.66
CA GLY A 57 9.45 22.73 5.95
C GLY A 57 9.18 22.46 4.47
N VAL A 58 9.31 21.21 4.02
CA VAL A 58 9.05 20.81 2.62
C VAL A 58 7.64 20.24 2.51
N THR A 59 6.68 21.01 2.00
CA THR A 59 5.25 20.64 2.06
C THR A 59 4.64 20.18 0.73
N ASP A 60 5.22 20.56 -0.42
CA ASP A 60 4.60 20.35 -1.75
C ASP A 60 4.31 18.89 -2.10
N ASN A 61 5.10 17.95 -1.56
CA ASN A 61 4.98 16.52 -1.84
C ASN A 61 4.22 15.74 -0.77
N ILE A 62 3.88 16.35 0.37
CA ILE A 62 3.28 15.64 1.51
C ILE A 62 1.93 15.05 1.13
N GLY A 63 1.09 15.80 0.41
CA GLY A 63 -0.21 15.33 -0.03
C GLY A 63 -0.15 14.04 -0.87
N MET A 64 0.87 13.89 -1.73
CA MET A 64 1.04 12.68 -2.55
C MET A 64 1.41 11.47 -1.68
N ILE A 65 2.30 11.65 -0.70
CA ILE A 65 2.70 10.58 0.23
C ILE A 65 1.53 10.21 1.13
N PHE A 66 0.76 11.19 1.60
CA PHE A 66 -0.43 10.96 2.42
C PHE A 66 -1.54 10.24 1.65
N ARG A 67 -1.76 10.59 0.38
CA ARG A 67 -2.65 9.83 -0.51
C ARG A 67 -2.22 8.36 -0.58
N SER A 68 -0.93 8.12 -0.83
CA SER A 68 -0.39 6.76 -0.88
C SER A 68 -0.53 6.02 0.45
N PHE A 69 -0.33 6.70 1.58
CA PHE A 69 -0.60 6.15 2.92
C PHE A 69 -2.06 5.69 3.05
N LEU A 70 -3.02 6.50 2.63
CA LEU A 70 -4.45 6.13 2.69
C LEU A 70 -4.77 4.91 1.82
N GLU A 71 -4.17 4.77 0.63
CA GLU A 71 -4.37 3.57 -0.19
C GLU A 71 -3.83 2.33 0.50
N VAL A 72 -2.60 2.39 0.99
CA VAL A 72 -1.94 1.25 1.64
C VAL A 72 -2.69 0.86 2.90
N TYR A 73 -3.19 1.84 3.66
CA TYR A 73 -4.06 1.60 4.82
C TYR A 73 -5.33 0.85 4.39
N MET A 74 -6.04 1.31 3.35
CA MET A 74 -7.24 0.62 2.88
C MET A 74 -6.95 -0.78 2.33
N TYR A 75 -5.83 -0.97 1.64
CA TYR A 75 -5.40 -2.29 1.18
C TYR A 75 -5.15 -3.24 2.34
N LEU A 76 -4.42 -2.79 3.36
CA LEU A 76 -4.10 -3.61 4.52
C LEU A 76 -5.35 -3.91 5.37
N SER A 77 -6.18 -2.91 5.66
CA SER A 77 -7.46 -3.12 6.36
C SER A 77 -8.38 -4.06 5.59
N PHE A 78 -8.45 -3.95 4.26
CA PHE A 78 -9.22 -4.88 3.43
C PHE A 78 -8.65 -6.31 3.51
N ILE A 79 -7.33 -6.49 3.52
CA ILE A 79 -6.72 -7.80 3.69
C ILE A 79 -7.04 -8.39 5.08
N LEU A 80 -6.99 -7.57 6.13
CA LEU A 80 -7.19 -8.03 7.51
C LEU A 80 -8.67 -8.24 7.88
N GLU A 81 -9.62 -7.59 7.21
CA GLU A 81 -11.06 -7.68 7.53
C GLU A 81 -11.59 -9.13 7.50
N LYS A 82 -11.25 -9.90 6.46
CA LYS A 82 -11.60 -11.33 6.33
C LYS A 82 -10.87 -11.97 5.17
N ASN A 83 -10.91 -13.29 5.10
CA ASN A 83 -10.33 -14.06 3.99
C ASN A 83 -8.85 -13.67 3.73
N THR A 84 -8.13 -13.37 4.80
CA THR A 84 -6.83 -12.69 4.80
C THR A 84 -5.80 -13.37 3.92
N LYS A 85 -5.73 -14.70 3.98
CA LYS A 85 -4.81 -15.50 3.15
C LYS A 85 -5.04 -15.27 1.65
N ASN A 86 -6.29 -15.34 1.20
CA ASN A 86 -6.62 -15.19 -0.21
C ASN A 86 -6.51 -13.73 -0.67
N ARG A 87 -6.90 -12.76 0.16
CA ARG A 87 -6.76 -11.34 -0.17
C ARG A 87 -5.30 -10.90 -0.25
N GLY A 88 -4.46 -11.35 0.69
CA GLY A 88 -3.01 -11.10 0.64
C GLY A 88 -2.35 -11.76 -0.58
N ARG A 89 -2.68 -13.02 -0.88
CA ARG A 89 -2.22 -13.71 -2.10
C ARG A 89 -2.69 -13.01 -3.37
N ALA A 90 -3.94 -12.58 -3.44
CA ALA A 90 -4.48 -11.83 -4.57
C ALA A 90 -3.69 -10.54 -4.80
N CYS A 91 -3.40 -9.78 -3.75
CA CYS A 91 -2.56 -8.59 -3.82
C CYS A 91 -1.17 -8.92 -4.40
N PHE A 92 -0.50 -9.94 -3.86
CA PHE A 92 0.83 -10.36 -4.33
C PHE A 92 0.84 -10.76 -5.81
N TYR A 93 0.01 -11.74 -6.19
CA TYR A 93 -0.01 -12.28 -7.55
C TYR A 93 -0.55 -11.28 -8.56
N TRP A 94 -1.39 -10.32 -8.15
CA TRP A 94 -1.82 -9.22 -9.02
C TRP A 94 -0.67 -8.34 -9.46
N GLN A 95 0.23 -7.97 -8.54
CA GLN A 95 1.41 -7.17 -8.91
C GLN A 95 2.29 -7.91 -9.92
N LYS A 96 2.48 -9.22 -9.74
CA LYS A 96 3.21 -10.06 -10.71
C LYS A 96 2.50 -10.14 -12.06
N TYR A 97 1.17 -10.30 -12.06
CA TYR A 97 0.37 -10.30 -13.28
C TYR A 97 0.45 -8.98 -14.04
N VAL A 98 0.35 -7.85 -13.35
CA VAL A 98 0.49 -6.51 -13.95
C VAL A 98 1.90 -6.31 -14.52
N ALA A 99 2.93 -6.74 -13.81
CA ALA A 99 4.31 -6.68 -14.30
C ALA A 99 4.50 -7.47 -15.61
N VAL A 100 4.03 -8.72 -15.66
CA VAL A 100 4.08 -9.55 -16.89
C VAL A 100 3.28 -8.91 -18.02
N LYS A 101 2.09 -8.37 -17.72
CA LYS A 101 1.25 -7.68 -18.72
C LYS A 101 1.94 -6.45 -19.29
N ASN A 102 2.56 -5.63 -18.45
CA ASN A 102 3.27 -4.42 -18.89
C ASN A 102 4.52 -4.79 -19.70
N LEU A 103 5.26 -5.81 -19.27
CA LEU A 103 6.40 -6.34 -20.02
C LEU A 103 5.99 -6.79 -21.43
N ARG A 104 4.89 -7.54 -21.56
CA ARG A 104 4.40 -7.97 -22.88
C ARG A 104 4.01 -6.80 -23.77
N LYS A 105 3.45 -5.71 -23.21
CA LYS A 105 3.19 -4.47 -23.97
C LYS A 105 4.48 -3.80 -24.41
N THR A 106 5.51 -3.77 -23.57
CA THR A 106 6.82 -3.24 -23.96
C THR A 106 7.37 -3.99 -25.18
N PHE A 107 7.19 -5.31 -25.25
CA PHE A 107 7.60 -6.11 -26.42
C PHE A 107 6.87 -5.78 -27.71
N GLU A 108 5.71 -5.10 -27.67
CA GLU A 108 5.00 -4.64 -28.87
C GLU A 108 5.69 -3.43 -29.52
N HIS A 109 6.59 -2.76 -28.81
CA HIS A 109 7.31 -1.57 -29.25
C HIS A 109 8.80 -1.83 -29.55
N LEU A 110 9.27 -3.06 -29.38
CA LEU A 110 10.65 -3.46 -29.65
C LEU A 110 10.76 -4.11 -31.04
N ASP A 111 11.93 -3.99 -31.66
CA ASP A 111 12.26 -4.81 -32.83
C ASP A 111 12.46 -6.28 -32.44
N ALA A 112 12.54 -7.16 -33.45
CA ALA A 112 12.64 -8.61 -33.22
C ALA A 112 13.91 -9.01 -32.46
N SER A 113 15.04 -8.33 -32.70
CA SER A 113 16.31 -8.64 -32.04
C SER A 113 16.27 -8.25 -30.57
N GLN A 114 15.82 -7.02 -30.29
CA GLN A 114 15.67 -6.50 -28.93
C GLN A 114 14.69 -7.35 -28.12
N LYS A 115 13.56 -7.73 -28.73
CA LYS A 115 12.56 -8.57 -28.06
C LYS A 115 13.12 -9.93 -27.67
N GLU A 116 13.89 -10.56 -28.56
CA GLU A 116 14.49 -11.87 -28.29
C GLU A 116 15.55 -11.78 -27.19
N GLU A 117 16.40 -10.76 -27.22
CA GLU A 117 17.39 -10.47 -26.18
C GLU A 117 16.73 -10.31 -24.80
N TYR A 118 15.74 -9.41 -24.68
CA TYR A 118 15.00 -9.21 -23.43
C TYR A 118 14.28 -10.49 -22.96
N LYS A 119 13.69 -11.26 -23.88
CA LYS A 119 13.01 -12.52 -23.53
C LYS A 119 14.02 -13.53 -22.96
N ASN A 120 15.21 -13.61 -23.52
CA ASN A 120 16.25 -14.52 -23.06
C ASN A 120 16.77 -14.12 -21.68
N GLU A 121 17.06 -12.84 -21.42
CA GLU A 121 17.48 -12.37 -20.08
C GLU A 121 16.45 -12.69 -18.98
N ILE A 122 15.17 -12.54 -19.30
CA ILE A 122 14.07 -12.83 -18.39
C ILE A 122 13.96 -14.34 -18.15
N ASN A 123 14.04 -15.15 -19.21
CA ASN A 123 14.01 -16.59 -19.09
C ASN A 123 15.20 -17.11 -18.26
N ASP A 124 16.40 -16.59 -18.48
CA ASP A 124 17.59 -16.93 -17.70
C ASP A 124 17.40 -16.60 -16.21
N THR A 125 16.81 -15.44 -15.92
CA THR A 125 16.48 -15.03 -14.54
C THR A 125 15.44 -15.95 -13.92
N LEU A 126 14.42 -16.36 -14.66
CA LEU A 126 13.38 -17.27 -14.18
C LEU A 126 13.92 -18.69 -13.93
N GLN A 127 14.82 -19.17 -14.78
CA GLN A 127 15.48 -20.47 -14.62
C GLN A 127 16.38 -20.50 -13.38
N LYS A 128 17.11 -19.41 -13.10
CA LYS A 128 17.94 -19.28 -11.89
C LYS A 128 17.15 -19.43 -10.59
N ASN A 129 15.84 -19.15 -10.60
CA ASN A 129 14.99 -19.35 -9.43
C ASN A 129 14.68 -20.82 -9.13
N ASN A 130 15.04 -21.76 -10.01
CA ASN A 130 14.86 -23.21 -9.85
C ASN A 130 13.45 -23.62 -9.39
N ASN A 131 12.41 -22.92 -9.87
CA ASN A 131 11.03 -23.23 -9.50
C ASN A 131 10.48 -24.36 -10.38
N PRO A 132 9.93 -25.45 -9.82
CA PRO A 132 9.39 -26.55 -10.63
C PRO A 132 8.13 -26.17 -11.43
N SER A 133 7.46 -25.07 -11.08
CA SER A 133 6.17 -24.66 -11.66
C SER A 133 6.32 -23.82 -12.93
N TYR A 134 7.49 -23.25 -13.20
CA TYR A 134 7.75 -22.42 -14.38
C TYR A 134 9.23 -22.38 -14.72
N LYS A 135 9.56 -22.22 -16.01
CA LYS A 135 10.95 -22.19 -16.50
C LYS A 135 11.23 -21.03 -17.46
N ASP A 136 10.19 -20.35 -17.92
CA ASP A 136 10.25 -19.27 -18.90
C ASP A 136 9.10 -18.30 -18.65
N LEU A 137 9.10 -17.19 -19.36
CA LEU A 137 8.07 -16.15 -19.22
C LEU A 137 6.66 -16.66 -19.50
N ASP A 138 6.49 -17.58 -20.44
CA ASP A 138 5.18 -18.07 -20.87
C ASP A 138 4.58 -19.02 -19.81
N SER A 139 5.37 -19.95 -19.28
CA SER A 139 5.00 -20.79 -18.13
C SER A 139 4.83 -19.99 -16.83
N TYR A 140 5.62 -18.95 -16.61
CA TYR A 140 5.46 -18.04 -15.47
C TYR A 140 4.14 -17.27 -15.53
N ASP A 141 3.76 -16.77 -16.70
CA ASP A 141 2.46 -16.10 -16.92
C ASP A 141 1.28 -17.03 -16.60
N LEU A 142 1.34 -18.29 -17.07
CA LEU A 142 0.34 -19.30 -16.75
C LEU A 142 0.27 -19.59 -15.25
N TYR A 143 1.43 -19.77 -14.61
CA TYR A 143 1.53 -19.99 -13.16
C TYR A 143 0.89 -18.85 -12.36
N ILE A 144 1.23 -17.59 -12.67
CA ILE A 144 0.68 -16.43 -11.96
C ILE A 144 -0.83 -16.31 -12.18
N LYS A 145 -1.32 -16.54 -13.40
CA LYS A 145 -2.75 -16.52 -13.72
C LYS A 145 -3.53 -17.59 -12.96
N ASP A 146 -2.98 -18.81 -12.83
CA ASP A 146 -3.59 -19.85 -12.02
C ASP A 146 -3.67 -19.43 -10.54
N LYS A 147 -2.53 -19.02 -9.95
CA LYS A 147 -2.45 -18.62 -8.55
C LYS A 147 -3.42 -17.51 -8.18
N ILE A 148 -3.52 -16.47 -9.01
CA ILE A 148 -4.39 -15.34 -8.73
C ILE A 148 -5.88 -15.68 -8.91
N ASN A 149 -6.24 -16.49 -9.90
CA ASN A 149 -7.63 -16.92 -10.09
C ASN A 149 -8.13 -17.74 -8.89
N ASN A 150 -7.26 -18.58 -8.33
CA ASN A 150 -7.56 -19.37 -7.13
C ASN A 150 -7.75 -18.52 -5.85
N CYS A 151 -7.48 -17.21 -5.90
CA CYS A 151 -7.73 -16.31 -4.78
C CYS A 151 -9.14 -15.69 -4.81
N PHE A 152 -9.85 -15.74 -5.95
CA PHE A 152 -11.15 -15.10 -6.11
C PHE A 152 -12.30 -16.09 -5.99
N THR A 153 -13.40 -15.65 -5.38
CA THR A 153 -14.60 -16.48 -5.20
C THR A 153 -15.51 -16.48 -6.43
N ASN A 154 -15.38 -15.49 -7.32
CA ASN A 154 -16.16 -15.39 -8.55
C ASN A 154 -15.39 -15.86 -9.79
N LYS A 155 -16.11 -16.14 -10.87
CA LYS A 155 -15.55 -16.60 -12.15
C LYS A 155 -15.21 -15.45 -13.12
N MET A 156 -15.04 -14.22 -12.63
CA MET A 156 -14.71 -13.07 -13.47
C MET A 156 -13.33 -13.26 -14.09
N LYS A 157 -13.18 -12.98 -15.39
CA LYS A 157 -11.88 -13.11 -16.05
C LYS A 157 -10.92 -12.03 -15.55
N LEU A 158 -9.64 -12.36 -15.39
CA LEU A 158 -8.61 -11.40 -14.94
C LEU A 158 -8.51 -10.14 -15.82
N LYS A 159 -8.83 -10.25 -17.11
CA LYS A 159 -8.83 -9.11 -18.04
C LYS A 159 -9.98 -8.12 -17.80
N GLU A 160 -11.09 -8.60 -17.23
CA GLU A 160 -12.28 -7.80 -16.89
C GLU A 160 -12.16 -7.21 -15.48
N ARG A 161 -11.35 -7.86 -14.64
CA ARG A 161 -11.01 -7.39 -13.31
C ARG A 161 -10.08 -6.18 -13.43
N ARG A 162 -10.45 -5.05 -12.84
CA ARG A 162 -9.64 -3.81 -12.85
C ARG A 162 -8.60 -3.78 -11.75
N ASN A 163 -8.93 -4.35 -10.58
CA ASN A 163 -8.12 -4.31 -9.37
C ASN A 163 -8.18 -5.65 -8.63
N TRP A 164 -7.14 -5.96 -7.86
CA TRP A 164 -7.05 -7.21 -7.08
C TRP A 164 -8.10 -7.30 -5.98
N PHE A 165 -8.46 -6.17 -5.37
CA PHE A 165 -9.50 -6.12 -4.32
C PHE A 165 -10.93 -6.26 -4.87
N ASN A 166 -11.11 -6.40 -6.20
CA ASN A 166 -12.43 -6.56 -6.83
C ASN A 166 -13.06 -7.95 -6.60
N GLU A 167 -12.91 -8.57 -5.44
CA GLU A 167 -13.16 -10.01 -5.19
C GLU A 167 -14.51 -10.50 -5.73
N ASP A 168 -15.56 -9.69 -5.59
CA ASP A 168 -16.95 -9.98 -5.94
C ASP A 168 -17.41 -9.37 -7.28
N GLY A 169 -16.56 -8.59 -7.95
CA GLY A 169 -16.87 -7.92 -9.20
C GLY A 169 -17.47 -6.52 -9.06
N LYS A 170 -17.74 -6.07 -7.83
CA LYS A 170 -18.34 -4.76 -7.52
C LYS A 170 -17.30 -3.70 -7.14
N HIS A 171 -16.20 -4.11 -6.50
CA HIS A 171 -15.13 -3.21 -6.04
C HIS A 171 -14.13 -2.89 -7.16
N GLN A 172 -14.59 -2.13 -8.16
CA GLN A 172 -13.82 -1.95 -9.39
C GLN A 172 -12.72 -0.87 -9.33
N ASP A 173 -12.81 0.06 -8.38
CA ASP A 173 -11.88 1.17 -8.22
C ASP A 173 -11.65 1.50 -6.75
N ILE A 174 -10.69 2.38 -6.48
CA ILE A 174 -10.31 2.75 -5.12
C ILE A 174 -11.46 3.42 -4.35
N ARG A 175 -12.32 4.20 -5.01
CA ARG A 175 -13.50 4.80 -4.32
C ARG A 175 -14.43 3.70 -3.84
N ARG A 176 -14.70 2.69 -4.66
CA ARG A 176 -15.51 1.52 -4.25
C ARG A 176 -14.89 0.75 -3.10
N LEU A 177 -13.55 0.68 -3.01
CA LEU A 177 -12.89 0.10 -1.84
C LEU A 177 -13.18 0.92 -0.57
N PHE A 178 -13.04 2.25 -0.63
CA PHE A 178 -13.36 3.11 0.51
C PHE A 178 -14.84 3.02 0.91
N GLU A 179 -15.76 2.98 -0.06
CA GLU A 179 -17.19 2.79 0.19
C GLU A 179 -17.46 1.46 0.91
N TYR A 180 -16.84 0.36 0.46
CA TYR A 180 -16.96 -0.94 1.10
C TYR A 180 -16.44 -0.96 2.53
N MET A 181 -15.32 -0.27 2.79
CA MET A 181 -14.73 -0.14 4.12
C MET A 181 -15.48 0.86 5.01
N GLY A 182 -16.58 1.47 4.53
CA GLY A 182 -17.35 2.47 5.28
C GLY A 182 -16.64 3.82 5.45
N ARG A 183 -15.68 4.12 4.57
CA ARG A 183 -14.73 5.25 4.65
C ARG A 183 -14.89 6.25 3.49
N VAL A 184 -16.08 6.37 2.91
CA VAL A 184 -16.28 7.24 1.73
C VAL A 184 -15.99 8.72 2.04
N SER A 185 -16.23 9.16 3.27
CA SER A 185 -15.86 10.49 3.74
C SER A 185 -14.38 10.76 3.60
N GLU A 186 -13.53 9.82 3.98
CA GLU A 186 -12.07 9.90 3.90
C GLU A 186 -11.62 9.98 2.44
N TYR A 187 -12.30 9.26 1.56
CA TYR A 187 -12.07 9.36 0.13
C TYR A 187 -12.34 10.79 -0.36
N ASP A 188 -13.52 11.32 -0.05
CA ASP A 188 -13.95 12.62 -0.54
C ASP A 188 -13.11 13.77 0.06
N HIS A 189 -12.81 13.74 1.36
CA HIS A 189 -12.13 14.84 2.07
C HIS A 189 -10.61 14.83 1.91
N PHE A 190 -9.99 13.65 1.83
CA PHE A 190 -8.53 13.52 1.82
C PHE A 190 -8.04 12.97 0.50
N TYR A 191 -8.47 11.76 0.14
CA TYR A 191 -7.89 11.05 -1.00
C TYR A 191 -8.09 11.79 -2.33
N SER A 192 -9.32 12.23 -2.60
CA SER A 192 -9.68 12.91 -3.85
C SER A 192 -8.96 14.26 -3.98
N ARG A 193 -8.83 14.99 -2.86
CA ARG A 193 -8.18 16.29 -2.76
C ARG A 193 -6.71 16.24 -3.18
N TYR A 194 -5.97 15.25 -2.68
CA TYR A 194 -4.55 15.08 -3.00
C TYR A 194 -4.31 14.34 -4.31
N SER A 195 -5.37 13.99 -5.05
CA SER A 195 -5.23 13.36 -6.36
C SER A 195 -4.63 14.29 -7.41
N ALA A 196 -4.96 15.59 -7.35
CA ALA A 196 -4.39 16.61 -8.22
C ALA A 196 -2.88 16.82 -8.00
N SER A 197 -2.39 16.62 -6.77
CA SER A 197 -0.97 16.69 -6.45
C SER A 197 -0.16 15.62 -7.19
N SER A 198 -0.73 14.43 -7.43
CA SER A 198 -0.09 13.37 -8.21
C SER A 198 0.13 13.73 -9.69
N HIS A 199 -0.53 14.78 -10.19
CA HIS A 199 -0.38 15.27 -11.56
C HIS A 199 0.46 16.57 -11.64
N GLY A 200 1.06 17.02 -10.54
CA GLY A 200 1.83 18.27 -10.50
C GLY A 200 0.97 19.53 -10.65
N LEU A 201 -0.35 19.42 -10.57
CA LEU A 201 -1.30 20.52 -10.77
C LEU A 201 -1.72 21.19 -9.45
N SER A 202 -1.23 20.70 -8.31
CA SER A 202 -1.56 21.23 -6.97
C SER A 202 -1.17 22.70 -6.81
N VAL A 203 -0.06 23.13 -7.42
CA VAL A 203 0.40 24.53 -7.37
C VAL A 203 -0.64 25.51 -7.93
N LEU A 204 -1.41 25.10 -8.94
CA LEU A 204 -2.44 25.95 -9.56
C LEU A 204 -3.59 26.26 -8.60
N GLY A 205 -3.93 25.31 -7.73
CA GLY A 205 -4.96 25.50 -6.70
C GLY A 205 -4.51 26.38 -5.52
N GLN A 206 -3.22 26.68 -5.42
CA GLN A 206 -2.61 27.50 -4.37
C GLN A 206 -2.28 28.92 -4.84
N LEU A 207 -2.56 29.24 -6.10
CA LEU A 207 -2.34 30.58 -6.64
C LEU A 207 -3.37 31.55 -6.07
N SER A 208 -2.89 32.53 -5.32
CA SER A 208 -3.65 33.72 -4.96
C SER A 208 -3.27 34.84 -5.93
N VAL A 209 -4.27 35.27 -6.71
CA VAL A 209 -4.11 36.33 -7.70
C VAL A 209 -5.01 37.49 -7.32
N SER A 210 -4.41 38.65 -7.07
CA SER A 210 -5.10 39.94 -7.01
C SER A 210 -4.43 40.90 -7.98
N PRO A 211 -5.08 42.03 -8.34
CA PRO A 211 -4.51 42.99 -9.29
C PRO A 211 -3.14 43.57 -8.88
N GLN A 212 -2.74 43.44 -7.61
CA GLN A 212 -1.45 43.91 -7.08
C GLN A 212 -0.56 42.80 -6.51
N MET A 213 -1.00 41.54 -6.48
CA MET A 213 -0.24 40.45 -5.87
C MET A 213 -0.42 39.13 -6.63
N PHE A 214 0.71 38.50 -6.91
CA PHE A 214 0.78 37.11 -7.32
C PHE A 214 1.55 36.34 -6.26
N ALA A 215 0.88 35.41 -5.57
CA ALA A 215 1.52 34.59 -4.54
C ALA A 215 1.01 33.16 -4.57
N ILE A 216 1.90 32.24 -4.20
CA ILE A 216 1.52 30.87 -3.84
C ILE A 216 1.23 30.92 -2.35
N ILE A 217 -0.02 30.66 -1.95
CA ILE A 217 -0.41 30.54 -0.55
C ILE A 217 -0.51 29.05 -0.24
N PRO A 218 0.51 28.46 0.42
CA PRO A 218 0.45 27.07 0.79
C PRO A 218 -0.68 26.86 1.80
N PHE A 219 -1.51 25.85 1.54
CA PHE A 219 -2.54 25.43 2.46
C PHE A 219 -1.88 24.69 3.64
N ASP A 220 -2.22 25.06 4.88
CA ASP A 220 -1.75 24.33 6.07
C ASP A 220 -2.52 23.01 6.21
N ASP A 221 -2.01 21.95 5.57
CA ASP A 221 -2.54 20.59 5.67
C ASP A 221 -2.03 19.85 6.91
N LYS A 222 -1.06 20.38 7.66
CA LYS A 222 -0.44 19.71 8.81
C LYS A 222 -1.45 19.42 9.91
N SER A 223 -2.31 20.40 10.19
CA SER A 223 -3.39 20.30 11.19
C SER A 223 -4.45 19.25 10.84
N ILE A 224 -4.49 18.80 9.59
CA ILE A 224 -5.43 17.80 9.08
C ILE A 224 -4.74 16.43 8.94
N ILE A 225 -3.57 16.39 8.31
CA ILE A 225 -2.86 15.16 7.97
C ILE A 225 -2.35 14.45 9.23
N LEU A 226 -1.71 15.18 10.15
CA LEU A 226 -1.08 14.55 11.32
C LEU A 226 -2.09 13.83 12.24
N PRO A 227 -3.25 14.40 12.59
CA PRO A 227 -4.26 13.68 13.37
C PRO A 227 -4.78 12.42 12.67
N VAL A 228 -5.00 12.46 11.35
CA VAL A 228 -5.48 11.31 10.57
C VAL A 228 -4.43 10.20 10.53
N LEU A 229 -3.17 10.56 10.26
CA LEU A 229 -2.05 9.62 10.33
C LEU A 229 -1.98 8.92 11.68
N ASN A 230 -2.09 9.68 12.77
CA ASN A 230 -1.99 9.14 14.13
C ASN A 230 -3.10 8.12 14.43
N GLY A 231 -4.34 8.43 14.05
CA GLY A 231 -5.46 7.50 14.24
C GLY A 231 -5.27 6.23 13.42
N TYR A 232 -4.98 6.36 12.13
CA TYR A 232 -4.92 5.19 11.24
C TYR A 232 -3.72 4.30 11.45
N ILE A 233 -2.54 4.87 11.73
CA ILE A 233 -1.38 4.05 12.05
C ILE A 233 -1.60 3.30 13.36
N PHE A 234 -2.21 3.94 14.36
CA PHE A 234 -2.52 3.28 15.63
C PHE A 234 -3.52 2.13 15.44
N ASP A 235 -4.61 2.38 14.72
CA ASP A 235 -5.65 1.38 14.46
C ASP A 235 -5.06 0.16 13.73
N ILE A 236 -4.36 0.40 12.61
CA ILE A 236 -3.82 -0.70 11.80
C ILE A 236 -2.68 -1.46 12.50
N THR A 237 -1.89 -0.77 13.34
CA THR A 237 -0.90 -1.43 14.21
C THR A 237 -1.57 -2.44 15.12
N ASN A 238 -2.70 -2.09 15.76
CA ASN A 238 -3.41 -3.04 16.64
C ASN A 238 -3.99 -4.23 15.86
N GLU A 239 -4.53 -4.00 14.66
CA GLU A 239 -5.02 -5.08 13.80
C GLU A 239 -3.90 -6.05 13.41
N VAL A 240 -2.74 -5.54 13.02
CA VAL A 240 -1.57 -6.36 12.63
C VAL A 240 -0.98 -7.11 13.83
N ILE A 241 -0.84 -6.46 14.99
CA ILE A 241 -0.41 -7.11 16.23
C ILE A 241 -1.36 -8.25 16.60
N THR A 242 -2.67 -8.02 16.47
CA THR A 242 -3.70 -9.02 16.74
C THR A 242 -3.60 -10.19 15.78
N TYR A 243 -3.45 -9.92 14.48
CA TYR A 243 -3.31 -10.95 13.45
C TYR A 243 -2.12 -11.89 13.72
N TYR A 244 -0.97 -11.34 14.12
CA TYR A 244 0.22 -12.13 14.48
C TYR A 244 0.25 -12.59 15.94
N GLN A 245 -0.78 -12.29 16.73
CA GLN A 245 -0.90 -12.64 18.16
C GLN A 245 0.27 -12.12 19.03
N LEU A 246 0.78 -10.94 18.70
CA LEU A 246 1.91 -10.29 19.40
C LEU A 246 1.44 -9.39 20.57
N ASN A 247 0.17 -9.53 21.00
CA ASN A 247 -0.47 -8.64 21.96
C ASN A 247 0.28 -8.58 23.29
N GLU A 248 0.71 -9.72 23.83
CA GLU A 248 1.43 -9.78 25.11
C GLU A 248 2.83 -9.17 24.99
N GLU A 249 3.56 -9.52 23.94
CA GLU A 249 4.92 -9.09 23.65
C GLU A 249 5.00 -7.56 23.41
N LEU A 250 4.01 -7.01 22.72
CA LEU A 250 4.01 -5.62 22.27
C LEU A 250 3.11 -4.69 23.10
N ASN A 251 2.43 -5.21 24.14
CA ASN A 251 1.54 -4.41 24.99
C ASN A 251 2.25 -3.16 25.55
N LEU A 252 3.48 -3.32 26.05
CA LEU A 252 4.24 -2.20 26.61
C LEU A 252 4.52 -1.10 25.57
N TYR A 253 4.77 -1.46 24.31
CA TYR A 253 4.96 -0.50 23.22
C TYR A 253 3.65 0.23 22.90
N VAL A 254 2.54 -0.49 22.81
CA VAL A 254 1.20 0.07 22.58
C VAL A 254 0.79 1.03 23.70
N GLN A 255 1.03 0.69 24.97
CA GLN A 255 0.74 1.58 26.10
C GLN A 255 1.61 2.84 26.07
N LYS A 256 2.90 2.73 25.69
CA LYS A 256 3.78 3.90 25.52
C LYS A 256 3.22 4.86 24.47
N ILE A 257 2.76 4.35 23.33
CA ILE A 257 2.12 5.19 22.29
C ILE A 257 0.90 5.90 22.86
N LYS A 258 -0.02 5.17 23.53
CA LYS A 258 -1.23 5.76 24.12
C LYS A 258 -0.89 6.88 25.10
N ASN A 259 0.08 6.65 25.99
CA ASN A 259 0.50 7.65 26.98
C ASN A 259 1.09 8.90 26.33
N ILE A 260 1.90 8.76 25.28
CA ILE A 260 2.45 9.92 24.56
C ILE A 260 1.33 10.72 23.89
N VAL A 261 0.39 10.03 23.24
CA VAL A 261 -0.71 10.66 22.50
C VAL A 261 -1.75 11.31 23.43
N GLN A 262 -2.00 10.75 24.61
CA GLN A 262 -2.98 11.27 25.58
C GLN A 262 -2.46 12.43 26.44
N ASN A 263 -1.16 12.46 26.73
CA ASN A 263 -0.53 13.53 27.52
C ASN A 263 -0.15 14.77 26.67
N SER A 264 -0.83 14.95 25.53
CA SER A 264 -0.51 15.91 24.46
C SER A 264 -1.72 16.71 24.02
#